data_AF-A0A813L3A8-F1
#
_entry.id   AF-A0A813L3A8-F1
#
_cell.length_a   1.000
_cell.length_b   1.000
_cell.length_c   1.000
_cell.angle_alpha   90.00
_cell.angle_beta   90.00
_cell.angle_gamma   90.00
#
_symmetry.space_group_name_H-M   'P 1'
#
loop_
_entity.id
_entity.type
_entity.pdbx_description
1 polymer ?
#
loop_
_entity_poly.entity_id
_entity_poly.type
_entity_poly.pdbx_seq_one_letter_code
_entity_poly.pdbx_strand_id
1 'polypeptide(L)'
;MKRACWDEEGGAAEKRIAVSTPLRCTAASSAAASSQSLSVADFEGHVQRCQLQHFTFDYYMHGLVEETGEVFDAVRAQRAGSSQPEGSERKSTGSTVELELGDVLWYATSLSMEVGGDMKMPATWPLADVCKTGDEPEVLMLATAARLSGRVKKSLRGDKPLEEFVPAMRQHRDELLARCAEVAENHGSTLQRCAMLNVWKFKGRFDRGSVQGDGDAR
;
A
#
# COMPACT_ATOMS: atom_id res chain seq x y z
N MET A 1 -14.89 -45.24 47.89
CA MET A 1 -14.26 -45.63 46.60
C MET A 1 -12.85 -45.07 46.57
N LYS A 2 -11.84 -45.94 46.53
CA LYS A 2 -10.41 -45.61 46.38
C LYS A 2 -10.04 -45.49 44.89
N ARG A 3 -9.16 -44.54 44.54
CA ARG A 3 -8.21 -44.49 43.39
C ARG A 3 -7.86 -43.01 43.12
N ALA A 4 -6.68 -42.58 42.70
CA ALA A 4 -5.39 -43.24 42.46
C ALA A 4 -4.30 -42.15 42.48
N CYS A 5 -3.11 -42.57 42.89
CA CYS A 5 -1.83 -41.87 42.82
C CYS A 5 -1.43 -41.67 41.34
N TRP A 6 -0.87 -40.52 40.99
CA TRP A 6 -0.13 -40.31 39.74
C TRP A 6 1.22 -39.69 40.11
N ASP A 7 2.26 -40.51 40.01
CA ASP A 7 3.66 -40.10 39.94
C ASP A 7 4.05 -40.14 38.45
N GLU A 8 4.58 -39.05 37.90
CA GLU A 8 5.40 -39.09 36.70
C GLU A 8 6.59 -38.12 36.85
N GLU A 9 7.75 -38.71 37.14
CA GLU A 9 9.07 -38.15 36.85
C GLU A 9 9.36 -38.32 35.35
N GLY A 10 10.00 -37.34 34.70
CA GLY A 10 10.50 -37.56 33.34
C GLY A 10 11.12 -36.38 32.61
N GLY A 11 12.43 -36.17 32.81
CA GLY A 11 13.38 -35.93 31.72
C GLY A 11 13.44 -34.55 31.06
N ALA A 12 14.32 -33.68 31.57
CA ALA A 12 14.81 -32.52 30.83
C ALA A 12 15.80 -32.96 29.73
N ALA A 13 15.44 -32.78 28.46
CA ALA A 13 16.34 -32.97 27.32
C ALA A 13 16.94 -31.63 26.89
N GLU A 14 18.24 -31.47 27.17
CA GLU A 14 19.06 -30.31 26.81
C GLU A 14 19.37 -30.32 25.30
N LYS A 15 18.65 -29.52 24.51
CA LYS A 15 18.93 -29.31 23.09
C LYS A 15 20.07 -28.31 22.91
N ARG A 16 21.22 -28.80 22.44
CA ARG A 16 22.33 -27.95 21.95
C ARG A 16 21.91 -27.23 20.67
N ILE A 17 21.89 -25.90 20.73
CA ILE A 17 21.66 -25.02 19.57
C ILE A 17 23.01 -24.87 18.84
N ALA A 18 23.06 -25.31 17.58
CA ALA A 18 24.20 -25.07 16.71
C ALA A 18 24.20 -23.61 16.25
N VAL A 19 25.29 -22.90 16.54
CA VAL A 19 25.51 -21.52 16.10
C VAL A 19 25.86 -21.53 14.60
N SER A 20 24.89 -21.19 13.76
CA SER A 20 25.05 -21.04 12.31
C SER A 20 25.91 -19.82 12.00
N THR A 21 27.00 -20.03 11.27
CA THR A 21 27.90 -18.97 10.78
C THR A 21 27.19 -18.08 9.75
N PRO A 22 27.36 -16.74 9.77
CA PRO A 22 26.74 -15.86 8.79
C PRO A 22 27.38 -16.05 7.40
N LEU A 23 26.53 -16.31 6.40
CA LEU A 23 26.87 -16.34 4.99
C LEU A 23 27.32 -14.93 4.54
N ARG A 24 28.56 -14.86 4.02
CA ARG A 24 29.07 -13.68 3.31
C ARG A 24 28.31 -13.51 2.00
N CYS A 25 27.47 -12.48 1.91
CA CYS A 25 26.96 -11.99 0.62
C CYS A 25 28.11 -11.39 -0.19
N THR A 26 28.57 -12.11 -1.21
CA THR A 26 29.36 -11.54 -2.30
C THR A 26 28.42 -10.76 -3.22
N ALA A 27 28.60 -9.45 -3.28
CA ALA A 27 27.90 -8.55 -4.19
C ALA A 27 28.31 -8.86 -5.64
N ALA A 28 27.43 -9.52 -6.39
CA ALA A 28 27.53 -9.59 -7.84
C ALA A 28 27.12 -8.23 -8.41
N SER A 29 28.08 -7.49 -8.96
CA SER A 29 27.85 -6.27 -9.74
C SER A 29 27.23 -6.67 -11.08
N SER A 30 25.91 -6.53 -11.20
CA SER A 30 25.20 -6.67 -12.47
C SER A 30 25.13 -5.31 -13.18
N ALA A 31 25.43 -5.33 -14.48
CA ALA A 31 25.40 -4.16 -15.34
C ALA A 31 23.99 -3.55 -15.37
N ALA A 32 23.89 -2.30 -14.93
CA ALA A 32 22.66 -1.54 -14.83
C ALA A 32 22.11 -1.23 -16.23
N ALA A 33 21.12 -2.00 -16.68
CA ALA A 33 20.11 -1.43 -17.55
C ALA A 33 19.56 -0.20 -16.82
N SER A 34 19.63 0.96 -17.45
CA SER A 34 19.01 2.19 -16.94
C SER A 34 17.51 1.92 -16.78
N SER A 35 17.12 1.45 -15.59
CA SER A 35 15.74 1.24 -15.22
C SER A 35 15.14 2.63 -15.17
N GLN A 36 14.37 3.00 -16.19
CA GLN A 36 13.68 4.28 -16.23
C GLN A 36 12.87 4.41 -14.94
N SER A 37 13.22 5.42 -14.14
CA SER A 37 12.53 5.70 -12.89
C SER A 37 11.27 6.50 -13.16
N LEU A 38 10.11 6.00 -12.74
CA LEU A 38 8.84 6.73 -12.88
C LEU A 38 8.78 7.86 -11.83
N SER A 39 8.81 9.11 -12.28
CA SER A 39 8.67 10.26 -11.37
C SER A 39 7.23 10.43 -10.87
N VAL A 40 7.03 11.22 -9.81
CA VAL A 40 5.67 11.57 -9.35
C VAL A 40 4.90 12.33 -10.45
N ALA A 41 5.57 13.25 -11.14
CA ALA A 41 4.95 14.02 -12.24
C ALA A 41 4.53 13.13 -13.43
N ASP A 42 5.35 12.13 -13.78
CA ASP A 42 4.97 11.16 -14.82
C ASP A 42 3.76 10.33 -14.40
N PHE A 43 3.67 9.98 -13.11
CA PHE A 43 2.53 9.26 -12.55
C PHE A 43 1.27 10.13 -12.49
N GLU A 44 1.36 11.41 -12.10
CA GLU A 44 0.25 12.38 -12.21
C GLU A 44 -0.28 12.47 -13.64
N GLY A 45 0.62 12.57 -14.63
CA GLY A 45 0.25 12.57 -16.04
C GLY A 45 -0.36 11.23 -16.50
N HIS A 46 0.00 10.11 -15.88
CA HIS A 46 -0.68 8.84 -16.09
C HIS A 46 -2.11 8.86 -15.51
N VAL A 47 -2.27 9.23 -14.24
CA VAL A 47 -3.57 9.32 -13.56
C VAL A 47 -4.52 10.21 -14.35
N GLN A 48 -4.07 11.40 -14.77
CA GLN A 48 -4.85 12.32 -15.59
C GLN A 48 -5.38 11.71 -16.89
N ARG A 49 -4.55 10.92 -17.60
CA ARG A 49 -4.95 10.26 -18.85
C ARG A 49 -5.90 9.08 -18.63
N CYS A 50 -5.87 8.49 -17.44
CA CYS A 50 -6.71 7.34 -17.09
C CYS A 50 -8.07 7.73 -16.49
N GLN A 51 -8.23 8.98 -16.06
CA GLN A 51 -9.52 9.52 -15.66
C GLN A 51 -10.42 9.71 -16.89
N LEU A 52 -11.34 8.76 -17.10
CA LEU A 52 -12.26 8.78 -18.24
C LEU A 52 -13.31 9.90 -18.16
N GLN A 53 -13.58 10.37 -16.95
CA GLN A 53 -14.53 11.44 -16.67
C GLN A 53 -14.12 12.16 -15.39
N HIS A 54 -14.75 13.31 -15.15
CA HIS A 54 -14.60 14.03 -13.89
C HIS A 54 -15.39 13.34 -12.79
N PHE A 55 -14.76 13.09 -11.65
CA PHE A 55 -15.39 12.56 -10.45
C PHE A 55 -15.21 13.58 -9.32
N THR A 56 -16.15 13.59 -8.38
CA THR A 56 -16.07 14.47 -7.21
C THR A 56 -15.00 13.98 -6.22
N PHE A 57 -14.51 14.87 -5.35
CA PHE A 57 -13.50 14.50 -4.35
C PHE A 57 -13.99 13.42 -3.37
N ASP A 58 -15.28 13.29 -3.12
CA ASP A 58 -15.84 12.23 -2.26
C ASP A 58 -15.75 10.84 -2.90
N TYR A 59 -15.88 10.75 -4.24
CA TYR A 59 -15.62 9.51 -4.97
C TYR A 59 -14.17 9.04 -4.75
N TYR A 60 -13.20 9.94 -4.94
CA TYR A 60 -11.79 9.58 -4.73
C TYR A 60 -11.48 9.24 -3.27
N MET A 61 -12.14 9.90 -2.32
CA MET A 61 -11.99 9.59 -0.90
C MET A 61 -12.55 8.20 -0.55
N HIS A 62 -13.68 7.79 -1.13
CA HIS A 62 -14.20 6.44 -0.92
C HIS A 62 -13.25 5.37 -1.46
N GLY A 63 -12.78 5.54 -2.71
CA GLY A 63 -11.78 4.64 -3.29
C GLY A 63 -10.52 4.57 -2.43
N LEU A 64 -10.01 5.72 -1.97
CA LEU A 64 -8.83 5.73 -1.10
C LEU A 64 -9.03 4.96 0.24
N VAL A 65 -10.22 5.03 0.84
CA VAL A 65 -10.53 4.24 2.05
C VAL A 65 -10.62 2.75 1.73
N GLU A 66 -11.28 2.40 0.63
CA GLU A 66 -11.40 1.02 0.16
C GLU A 66 -10.01 0.41 -0.08
N GLU A 67 -9.19 1.02 -0.93
CA GLU A 67 -7.85 0.51 -1.28
C GLU A 67 -6.91 0.42 -0.06
N THR A 68 -7.02 1.34 0.91
CA THR A 68 -6.20 1.24 2.13
C THR A 68 -6.65 0.08 3.03
N GLY A 69 -7.94 -0.28 3.01
CA GLY A 69 -8.47 -1.51 3.60
C GLY A 69 -7.90 -2.76 2.93
N GLU A 70 -7.86 -2.75 1.60
CA GLU A 70 -7.34 -3.88 0.82
C GLU A 70 -5.84 -4.10 1.02
N VAL A 71 -5.05 -3.03 1.14
CA VAL A 71 -3.64 -3.14 1.56
C VAL A 71 -3.53 -3.76 2.94
N PHE A 72 -4.35 -3.34 3.91
CA PHE A 72 -4.35 -3.92 5.25
C PHE A 72 -4.63 -5.42 5.20
N ASP A 73 -5.68 -5.83 4.49
CA ASP A 73 -6.04 -7.24 4.35
C ASP A 73 -4.95 -8.05 3.64
N ALA A 74 -4.34 -7.50 2.58
CA ALA A 74 -3.23 -8.13 1.88
C ALA A 74 -2.00 -8.34 2.79
N VAL A 75 -1.65 -7.34 3.61
CA VAL A 75 -0.56 -7.45 4.60
C VAL A 75 -0.87 -8.52 5.64
N ARG A 76 -2.10 -8.57 6.15
CA ARG A 76 -2.50 -9.57 7.16
C ARG A 76 -2.54 -10.99 6.59
N ALA A 77 -3.06 -11.16 5.36
CA ALA A 77 -3.06 -12.45 4.67
C ALA A 77 -1.63 -12.97 4.47
N GLN A 78 -0.71 -12.11 4.03
CA GLN A 78 0.70 -12.48 3.87
C GLN A 78 1.36 -12.88 5.21
N ARG A 79 1.11 -12.14 6.30
CA ARG A 79 1.63 -12.48 7.65
C ARG A 79 1.06 -13.79 8.20
N ALA A 80 -0.21 -14.10 7.89
CA ALA A 80 -0.85 -15.35 8.31
C ALA A 80 -0.32 -16.58 7.56
N GLY A 81 0.55 -16.41 6.56
CA GLY A 81 1.00 -17.50 5.70
C GLY A 81 -0.12 -18.04 4.81
N SER A 82 -1.20 -17.27 4.62
CA SER A 82 -2.26 -17.59 3.67
C SER A 82 -1.70 -17.43 2.26
N SER A 83 -1.04 -18.48 1.77
CA SER A 83 -0.63 -18.57 0.38
C SER A 83 -1.86 -18.37 -0.50
N GLN A 84 -1.78 -17.45 -1.46
CA GLN A 84 -2.73 -17.38 -2.56
C GLN A 84 -2.91 -18.80 -3.12
N PRO A 85 -4.15 -19.23 -3.46
CA PRO A 85 -4.40 -20.57 -3.95
C PRO A 85 -3.45 -20.87 -5.13
N GLU A 86 -2.57 -21.85 -4.90
CA GLU A 86 -1.62 -22.38 -5.89
C GLU A 86 -2.45 -22.93 -7.07
N GLY A 87 -2.65 -22.12 -8.10
CA GLY A 87 -3.51 -22.52 -9.23
C GLY A 87 -3.96 -21.39 -10.14
N SER A 88 -3.88 -20.12 -9.73
CA SER A 88 -4.05 -19.03 -10.68
C SER A 88 -2.71 -18.73 -11.38
N GLU A 89 -2.57 -19.17 -12.64
CA GLU A 89 -1.47 -18.79 -13.54
C GLU A 89 -1.54 -17.28 -13.90
N ARG A 90 -1.50 -16.39 -12.90
CA ARG A 90 -1.45 -14.95 -13.14
C ARG A 90 -0.01 -14.49 -13.22
N LYS A 91 0.39 -14.10 -14.42
CA LYS A 91 1.58 -13.30 -14.78
C LYS A 91 1.60 -11.90 -14.12
N SER A 92 1.18 -11.77 -12.87
CA SER A 92 1.41 -10.54 -12.11
C SER A 92 2.83 -10.61 -11.56
N THR A 93 3.70 -9.71 -12.01
CA THR A 93 5.08 -9.60 -11.52
C THR A 93 5.18 -8.93 -10.14
N GLY A 94 4.06 -8.46 -9.57
CA GLY A 94 4.00 -7.83 -8.26
C GLY A 94 3.19 -8.64 -7.25
N SER A 95 3.54 -8.52 -5.98
CA SER A 95 2.76 -9.00 -4.84
C SER A 95 1.43 -8.26 -4.74
N THR A 96 0.43 -8.87 -4.09
CA THR A 96 -0.88 -8.24 -3.85
C THR A 96 -0.71 -6.89 -3.14
N VAL A 97 0.16 -6.81 -2.12
CA VAL A 97 0.42 -5.56 -1.39
C VAL A 97 0.91 -4.44 -2.32
N GLU A 98 1.82 -4.73 -3.25
CA GLU A 98 2.31 -3.73 -4.22
C GLU A 98 1.22 -3.24 -5.18
N LEU A 99 0.32 -4.15 -5.59
CA LEU A 99 -0.79 -3.81 -6.48
C LEU A 99 -1.80 -2.88 -5.82
N GLU A 100 -2.18 -3.18 -4.57
CA GLU A 100 -3.15 -2.36 -3.83
C GLU A 100 -2.52 -1.04 -3.39
N LEU A 101 -1.23 -1.02 -3.01
CA LEU A 101 -0.50 0.24 -2.80
C LEU A 101 -0.51 1.10 -4.06
N GLY A 102 -0.38 0.49 -5.25
CA GLY A 102 -0.50 1.19 -6.51
C GLY A 102 -1.86 1.89 -6.69
N ASP A 103 -2.95 1.28 -6.22
CA ASP A 103 -4.30 1.87 -6.28
C ASP A 103 -4.49 2.96 -5.23
N VAL A 104 -3.95 2.80 -4.02
CA VAL A 104 -3.86 3.88 -3.02
C VAL A 104 -3.17 5.11 -3.61
N LEU A 105 -2.04 4.93 -4.30
CA LEU A 105 -1.34 6.03 -4.97
C LEU A 105 -2.19 6.69 -6.06
N TRP A 106 -2.92 5.90 -6.85
CA TRP A 106 -3.81 6.40 -7.89
C TRP A 106 -4.94 7.28 -7.32
N TYR A 107 -5.61 6.83 -6.26
CA TYR A 107 -6.68 7.60 -5.62
C TYR A 107 -6.16 8.80 -4.84
N ALA A 108 -5.02 8.70 -4.15
CA ALA A 108 -4.40 9.84 -3.46
C ALA A 108 -4.00 10.94 -4.44
N THR A 109 -3.49 10.55 -5.62
CA THR A 109 -3.15 11.47 -6.71
C THR A 109 -4.40 12.09 -7.32
N SER A 110 -5.43 11.28 -7.60
CA SER A 110 -6.69 11.76 -8.14
C SER A 110 -7.39 12.75 -7.22
N LEU A 111 -7.45 12.45 -5.91
CA LEU A 111 -7.98 13.36 -4.90
C LEU A 111 -7.18 14.67 -4.84
N SER A 112 -5.85 14.58 -4.91
CA SER A 112 -4.96 15.74 -4.90
C SER A 112 -5.20 16.68 -6.11
N MET A 113 -5.39 16.10 -7.29
CA MET A 113 -5.71 16.84 -8.51
C MET A 113 -7.10 17.48 -8.47
N GLU A 114 -8.10 16.74 -7.97
CA GLU A 114 -9.49 17.19 -7.87
C GLU A 114 -9.65 18.35 -6.87
N VAL A 115 -9.00 18.27 -5.71
CA VAL A 115 -9.03 19.35 -4.72
C VAL A 115 -8.19 20.56 -5.18
N GLY A 116 -7.08 20.31 -5.90
CA GLY A 116 -6.25 21.36 -6.49
C GLY A 116 -5.53 22.25 -5.46
N GLY A 117 -5.05 23.42 -5.91
CA GLY A 117 -4.39 24.41 -5.07
C GLY A 117 -3.16 23.87 -4.34
N ASP A 118 -3.20 23.88 -3.00
CA ASP A 118 -2.13 23.39 -2.13
C ASP A 118 -2.13 21.86 -1.93
N MET A 119 -3.12 21.14 -2.48
CA MET A 119 -3.19 19.67 -2.45
C MET A 119 -2.31 18.99 -3.51
N LYS A 120 -1.42 19.68 -4.22
CA LYS A 120 -0.49 19.07 -5.20
C LYS A 120 0.33 17.94 -4.60
N MET A 121 0.62 16.90 -5.40
CA MET A 121 1.50 15.82 -4.99
C MET A 121 2.92 16.34 -4.70
N PRO A 122 3.69 15.66 -3.82
CA PRO A 122 5.08 16.00 -3.58
C PRO A 122 5.94 15.85 -4.84
N ALA A 123 7.05 16.60 -4.93
CA ALA A 123 7.93 16.56 -6.11
C ALA A 123 8.63 15.20 -6.30
N THR A 124 8.79 14.43 -5.22
CA THR A 124 9.44 13.12 -5.22
C THR A 124 8.65 12.14 -4.37
N TRP A 125 8.77 10.85 -4.66
CA TRP A 125 8.25 9.81 -3.79
C TRP A 125 8.88 9.93 -2.40
N PRO A 126 8.11 9.93 -1.30
CA PRO A 126 8.70 9.87 0.02
C PRO A 126 9.46 8.55 0.18
N LEU A 127 10.58 8.64 0.90
CA LEU A 127 11.30 7.46 1.33
C LEU A 127 10.63 6.92 2.59
N ALA A 128 10.74 5.61 2.82
CA ALA A 128 10.34 5.04 4.08
C ALA A 128 11.19 5.66 5.20
N ASP A 129 10.53 6.17 6.24
CA ASP A 129 11.24 6.45 7.47
C ASP A 129 11.78 5.13 8.04
N VAL A 130 12.90 5.18 8.76
CA VAL A 130 13.45 4.00 9.44
C VAL A 130 12.40 3.52 10.43
N CYS A 131 11.65 2.50 10.03
CA CYS A 131 10.50 2.01 10.76
C CYS A 131 10.98 1.59 12.15
N LYS A 132 10.34 2.11 13.21
CA LYS A 132 10.65 1.65 14.56
C LYS A 132 10.14 0.23 14.67
N THR A 133 10.97 -0.66 15.21
CA THR A 133 10.59 -2.05 15.44
C THR A 133 9.27 -2.11 16.21
N GLY A 134 8.24 -2.70 15.60
CA GLY A 134 6.91 -2.88 16.21
C GLY A 134 5.82 -1.95 15.68
N ASP A 135 6.14 -0.98 14.83
CA ASP A 135 5.10 -0.19 14.17
C ASP A 135 4.38 -1.04 13.09
N GLU A 136 3.06 -0.88 13.01
CA GLU A 136 2.19 -1.51 11.99
C GLU A 136 1.76 -0.43 10.98
N PRO A 137 2.60 -0.11 9.97
CA PRO A 137 2.35 1.03 9.08
C PRO A 137 1.04 0.91 8.30
N GLU A 138 0.56 -0.31 8.02
CA GLU A 138 -0.74 -0.53 7.40
C GLU A 138 -1.91 -0.07 8.28
N VAL A 139 -1.80 -0.18 9.61
CA VAL A 139 -2.80 0.32 10.57
C VAL A 139 -2.75 1.84 10.62
N LEU A 140 -1.54 2.42 10.62
CA LEU A 140 -1.36 3.87 10.58
C LEU A 140 -1.87 4.47 9.27
N MET A 141 -1.74 3.74 8.17
CA MET A 141 -2.28 4.11 6.87
C MET A 141 -3.81 4.23 6.91
N LEU A 142 -4.50 3.22 7.46
CA LEU A 142 -5.96 3.28 7.71
C LEU A 142 -6.36 4.47 8.59
N ALA A 143 -5.65 4.68 9.69
CA ALA A 143 -5.92 5.81 10.59
C ALA A 143 -5.75 7.15 9.87
N THR A 144 -4.78 7.25 8.97
CA THR A 144 -4.52 8.46 8.18
C THR A 144 -5.59 8.68 7.12
N ALA A 145 -6.01 7.64 6.40
CA ALA A 145 -7.13 7.69 5.46
C ALA A 145 -8.43 8.11 6.17
N ALA A 146 -8.69 7.60 7.38
CA ALA A 146 -9.84 8.01 8.19
C ALA A 146 -9.77 9.49 8.61
N ARG A 147 -8.59 10.01 8.97
CA ARG A 147 -8.41 11.45 9.27
C ARG A 147 -8.67 12.32 8.03
N LEU A 148 -8.20 11.91 6.86
CA LEU A 148 -8.43 12.60 5.59
C LEU A 148 -9.93 12.59 5.23
N SER A 149 -10.58 11.43 5.29
CA SER A 149 -12.03 11.28 5.12
C SER A 149 -12.82 12.14 6.10
N GLY A 150 -12.34 12.26 7.34
CA GLY A 150 -12.92 13.15 8.34
C GLY A 150 -12.95 14.62 7.94
N ARG A 151 -11.99 15.09 7.12
CA ARG A 151 -11.97 16.46 6.58
C ARG A 151 -12.98 16.62 5.45
N VAL A 152 -12.97 15.70 4.49
CA VAL A 152 -13.93 15.62 3.39
C VAL A 152 -15.36 15.61 3.93
N LYS A 153 -15.65 14.74 4.90
CA LYS A 153 -16.96 14.64 5.55
C LYS A 153 -17.42 15.95 6.19
N LYS A 154 -16.52 16.68 6.87
CA LYS A 154 -16.87 17.97 7.48
C LYS A 154 -17.21 19.03 6.43
N SER A 155 -16.49 19.04 5.31
CA SER A 155 -16.83 19.90 4.16
C SER A 155 -18.20 19.55 3.58
N LEU A 156 -18.47 18.26 3.34
CA LEU A 156 -19.75 17.80 2.76
C LEU A 156 -20.96 18.10 3.67
N ARG A 157 -20.75 18.13 4.99
CA ARG A 157 -21.79 18.54 5.96
C ARG A 157 -22.06 20.05 5.93
N GLY A 158 -21.20 20.85 5.30
CA GLY A 158 -21.28 22.30 5.28
C GLY A 158 -20.71 22.98 6.53
N ASP A 159 -19.83 22.31 7.29
CA ASP A 159 -19.17 22.95 8.43
C ASP A 159 -18.34 24.17 7.99
N LYS A 160 -17.55 23.97 6.93
CA LYS A 160 -16.63 24.93 6.30
C LYS A 160 -16.43 24.56 4.83
N PRO A 161 -16.05 25.51 3.96
CA PRO A 161 -15.64 25.20 2.59
C PRO A 161 -14.40 24.28 2.56
N LEU A 162 -14.24 23.50 1.49
CA LEU A 162 -13.20 22.46 1.39
C LEU A 162 -11.79 23.05 1.49
N GLU A 163 -11.60 24.24 0.93
CA GLU A 163 -10.36 25.01 0.89
C GLU A 163 -9.81 25.30 2.29
N GLU A 164 -10.68 25.49 3.29
CA GLU A 164 -10.26 25.69 4.68
C GLU A 164 -9.68 24.41 5.30
N PHE A 165 -10.01 23.23 4.76
CA PHE A 165 -9.46 21.96 5.21
C PHE A 165 -8.19 21.53 4.47
N VAL A 166 -7.90 22.14 3.32
CA VAL A 166 -6.75 21.79 2.46
C VAL A 166 -5.42 21.71 3.23
N PRO A 167 -5.04 22.65 4.12
CA PRO A 167 -3.79 22.53 4.85
C PRO A 167 -3.69 21.25 5.70
N ALA A 168 -4.79 20.85 6.34
CA ALA A 168 -4.84 19.61 7.12
C ALA A 168 -4.93 18.37 6.23
N MET A 169 -5.67 18.45 5.12
CA MET A 169 -5.74 17.37 4.13
C MET A 169 -4.36 17.10 3.51
N ARG A 170 -3.60 18.15 3.21
CA ARG A 170 -2.23 18.07 2.70
C ARG A 170 -1.32 17.29 3.64
N GLN A 171 -1.35 17.65 4.93
CA GLN A 171 -0.61 16.95 5.97
C GLN A 171 -1.00 15.46 6.05
N HIS A 172 -2.30 15.15 6.04
CA HIS A 172 -2.77 13.76 6.11
C HIS A 172 -2.43 12.97 4.84
N ARG A 173 -2.47 13.59 3.65
CA ARG A 173 -2.00 12.96 2.41
C ARG A 173 -0.51 12.66 2.46
N ASP A 174 0.32 13.61 2.89
CA ASP A 174 1.77 13.39 2.97
C ASP A 174 2.12 12.29 3.97
N GLU A 175 1.44 12.28 5.11
CA GLU A 175 1.53 11.19 6.08
C GLU A 175 1.10 9.85 5.45
N LEU A 176 0.01 9.83 4.68
CA LEU A 176 -0.48 8.61 4.02
C LEU A 176 0.56 8.05 3.04
N LEU A 177 1.17 8.92 2.22
CA LEU A 177 2.21 8.53 1.28
C LEU A 177 3.46 8.01 2.00
N ALA A 178 3.84 8.62 3.13
CA ALA A 178 4.92 8.10 3.97
C ALA A 178 4.59 6.69 4.52
N ARG A 179 3.36 6.45 5.00
CA ARG A 179 2.94 5.10 5.42
C ARG A 179 2.92 4.09 4.27
N CYS A 180 2.52 4.51 3.07
CA CYS A 180 2.62 3.66 1.89
C CYS A 180 4.09 3.27 1.61
N ALA A 181 5.04 4.19 1.78
CA ALA A 181 6.46 3.93 1.59
C ALA A 181 6.99 2.92 2.60
N GLU A 182 6.61 3.05 3.88
CA GLU A 182 6.95 2.10 4.94
C GLU A 182 6.38 0.69 4.66
N VAL A 183 5.11 0.60 4.23
CA VAL A 183 4.52 -0.69 3.83
C VAL A 183 5.26 -1.28 2.63
N ALA A 184 5.58 -0.48 1.61
CA ALA A 184 6.33 -0.96 0.45
C ALA A 184 7.72 -1.51 0.84
N GLU A 185 8.46 -0.77 1.67
CA GLU A 185 9.79 -1.16 2.16
C GLU A 185 9.74 -2.46 2.97
N ASN A 186 8.76 -2.60 3.87
CA ASN A 186 8.53 -3.82 4.65
C ASN A 186 8.25 -5.05 3.78
N HIS A 187 7.86 -4.85 2.53
CA HIS A 187 7.58 -5.89 1.54
C HIS A 187 8.65 -5.94 0.42
N GLY A 188 9.82 -5.34 0.64
CA GLY A 188 10.95 -5.38 -0.29
C GLY A 188 10.73 -4.62 -1.59
N SER A 189 9.89 -3.57 -1.54
CA SER A 189 9.50 -2.78 -2.70
C SER A 189 9.66 -1.27 -2.43
N THR A 190 9.29 -0.45 -3.41
CA THR A 190 9.31 1.02 -3.33
C THR A 190 8.01 1.59 -3.88
N LEU A 191 7.62 2.80 -3.46
CA LEU A 191 6.44 3.47 -4.02
C LEU A 191 6.53 3.64 -5.54
N GLN A 192 7.73 3.93 -6.04
CA GLN A 192 7.97 4.02 -7.47
C GLN A 192 7.61 2.72 -8.19
N ARG A 193 7.98 1.56 -7.63
CA ARG A 193 7.63 0.26 -8.18
C ARG A 193 6.12 -0.01 -8.11
N CYS A 194 5.47 0.31 -6.99
CA CYS A 194 4.01 0.21 -6.87
C CYS A 194 3.28 1.07 -7.91
N ALA A 195 3.74 2.32 -8.12
CA ALA A 195 3.21 3.21 -9.15
C ALA A 195 3.40 2.64 -10.57
N MET A 196 4.57 2.06 -10.88
CA MET A 196 4.82 1.40 -12.16
C MET A 196 3.88 0.20 -12.39
N LEU A 197 3.64 -0.62 -11.35
CA LEU A 197 2.70 -1.74 -11.42
C LEU A 197 1.26 -1.26 -11.69
N ASN A 198 0.84 -0.16 -11.08
CA ASN A 198 -0.45 0.48 -11.38
C ASN A 198 -0.52 0.96 -12.85
N VAL A 199 0.53 1.61 -13.36
CA VAL A 199 0.61 2.02 -14.78
C VAL A 199 0.44 0.81 -15.71
N TRP A 200 1.14 -0.30 -15.44
CA TRP A 200 1.02 -1.52 -16.25
C TRP A 200 -0.36 -2.16 -16.13
N LYS A 201 -0.95 -2.16 -14.93
CA LYS A 201 -2.31 -2.65 -14.69
C LYS A 201 -3.32 -1.91 -15.55
N PHE A 202 -3.30 -0.57 -15.52
CA PHE A 202 -4.21 0.25 -16.32
C PHE A 202 -3.94 0.10 -17.82
N LYS A 203 -2.68 0.10 -18.26
CA LYS A 203 -2.34 -0.16 -19.67
C LYS A 203 -2.96 -1.47 -20.15
N GLY A 204 -2.84 -2.54 -19.37
CA GLY A 204 -3.47 -3.82 -19.69
C GLY A 204 -5.00 -3.77 -19.77
N ARG A 205 -5.66 -2.96 -18.91
CA ARG A 205 -7.12 -2.72 -18.98
C ARG A 205 -7.51 -2.00 -20.27
N PHE A 206 -6.76 -0.97 -20.66
CA PHE A 206 -6.97 -0.24 -21.91
C PHE A 206 -6.77 -1.12 -23.15
N ASP A 207 -5.69 -1.91 -23.18
CA ASP A 207 -5.39 -2.82 -24.30
C ASP A 207 -6.51 -3.86 -24.51
N ARG A 208 -7.25 -4.23 -23.46
CA ARG A 208 -8.41 -5.13 -23.53
C ARG A 208 -9.75 -4.43 -23.76
N GLY A 209 -9.79 -3.10 -23.77
CA GLY A 209 -11.03 -2.33 -23.82
C GLY A 209 -11.92 -2.47 -22.56
N SER A 210 -11.37 -2.99 -21.45
CA SER A 210 -12.10 -3.26 -20.20
C SER A 210 -11.67 -2.26 -19.11
N VAL A 211 -11.98 -0.97 -19.31
CA VAL A 211 -11.58 0.08 -18.34
C VAL A 211 -12.51 0.11 -17.13
N GLN A 212 -13.73 -0.40 -17.27
CA GLN A 212 -14.62 -0.62 -16.13
C GLN A 212 -14.03 -1.71 -15.25
N GLY A 213 -13.88 -1.42 -13.95
CA GLY A 213 -13.57 -2.46 -12.97
C GLY A 213 -14.73 -3.44 -12.96
N ASP A 214 -14.44 -4.74 -13.03
CA ASP A 214 -15.49 -5.77 -13.01
C ASP A 214 -16.29 -5.80 -11.70
N GLY A 215 -15.91 -5.00 -10.70
CA GLY A 215 -16.54 -4.93 -9.37
C GLY A 215 -16.38 -6.21 -8.54
N ASP A 216 -16.18 -7.35 -9.20
CA ASP A 216 -16.13 -8.68 -8.63
C ASP A 216 -15.27 -9.61 -9.51
N ALA A 217 -14.06 -9.87 -9.04
CA ALA A 217 -13.27 -11.06 -9.40
C ALA A 217 -12.26 -11.39 -8.28
N ARG A 218 -12.68 -11.18 -7.02
CA ARG A 218 -11.98 -11.60 -5.81
C ARG A 218 -12.64 -12.84 -5.24
#